data_AF-A0A9X1RUK6-F1
#
_entry.id   AF-A0A9X1RUK6-F1
#
_cell.length_a   1.000
_cell.length_b   1.000
_cell.length_c   1.000
_cell.angle_alpha   90.00
_cell.angle_beta   90.00
_cell.angle_gamma   90.00
#
_symmetry.space_group_name_H-M   'P 1'
#
loop_
_entity.id
_entity.type
_entity.pdbx_description
1 polymer ?
#
loop_
_entity_poly.entity_id
_entity_poly.type
_entity_poly.pdbx_seq_one_letter_code
_entity_poly.pdbx_strand_id
1 'polypeptide(L)'
;MTARRTTIRQLPLTEVVDRDTPGATPVSITKPEGGAIYHTVPLAHPDTGKRRDARPQWVAGTFPLFPVVRLADGAPWAEANVWLIDMMESKSSPNMLTFASIADDLVAFRRYLDDEGIEWLTFPVNKRQRPTYRYSASIKLAVQAGELSPGVARRRMGAVVRFYRWLMTEAAFRAYSTTPERGFHA
;
A
#
# COMPACT_ATOMS: atom_id res chain seq x y z
N MET A 1 -16.17 9.31 -7.12
CA MET A 1 -14.74 9.13 -7.49
C MET A 1 -14.33 7.72 -7.10
N THR A 2 -13.46 7.03 -7.86
CA THR A 2 -13.02 5.65 -7.54
C THR A 2 -11.52 5.62 -7.25
N ALA A 3 -11.07 4.59 -6.53
CA ALA A 3 -9.64 4.36 -6.28
C ALA A 3 -8.86 4.36 -7.61
N ARG A 4 -7.62 4.88 -7.64
CA ARG A 4 -6.81 4.96 -8.86
C ARG A 4 -5.31 4.99 -8.56
N ARG A 5 -4.51 4.63 -9.56
CA ARG A 5 -3.06 4.82 -9.52
C ARG A 5 -2.73 6.24 -9.98
N THR A 6 -1.73 6.86 -9.36
CA THR A 6 -1.12 8.11 -9.84
C THR A 6 0.39 7.96 -9.81
N THR A 7 1.08 8.26 -10.91
CA THR A 7 2.55 8.29 -10.91
C THR A 7 3.02 9.66 -10.43
N ILE A 8 3.83 9.70 -9.38
CA ILE A 8 4.56 10.93 -9.02
C ILE A 8 5.95 10.90 -9.63
N ARG A 9 6.48 12.08 -9.97
CA ARG A 9 7.81 12.21 -10.60
C ARG A 9 8.88 11.49 -9.77
N GLN A 10 8.80 11.64 -8.46
CA GLN A 10 9.80 11.14 -7.53
C GLN A 10 9.21 11.01 -6.13
N LEU A 11 9.59 9.95 -5.43
CA LEU A 11 9.39 9.78 -4.00
C LEU A 11 10.76 9.82 -3.29
N PRO A 12 11.16 10.94 -2.69
CA PRO A 12 12.27 10.94 -1.75
C PRO A 12 11.82 10.29 -0.45
N LEU A 13 12.60 9.33 0.07
CA LEU A 13 12.37 8.84 1.43
C LEU A 13 13.01 9.80 2.42
N THR A 14 12.34 10.00 3.55
CA THR A 14 12.76 10.95 4.58
C THR A 14 12.64 10.31 5.96
N GLU A 15 13.42 10.81 6.90
CA GLU A 15 13.32 10.46 8.32
C GLU A 15 12.97 11.70 9.14
N VAL A 16 12.27 11.48 10.26
CA VAL A 16 11.94 12.56 11.21
C VAL A 16 13.15 12.86 12.07
N VAL A 17 13.47 14.14 12.22
CA VAL A 17 14.63 14.60 12.98
C VAL A 17 14.27 15.79 13.87
N ASP A 18 15.16 16.13 14.79
CA ASP A 18 15.07 17.37 15.56
C ASP A 18 15.20 18.60 14.65
N ARG A 19 14.52 19.68 15.03
CA ARG A 19 14.47 20.94 14.28
C ARG A 19 15.84 21.53 13.96
N ASP A 20 16.80 21.31 14.86
CA ASP A 20 18.14 21.91 14.79
C ASP A 20 19.12 21.03 13.98
N THR A 21 18.64 19.90 13.44
CA THR A 21 19.44 19.01 12.59
C THR A 21 19.83 19.70 11.28
N PRO A 22 21.12 19.71 10.88
CA PRO A 22 21.53 20.29 9.61
C PRO A 22 20.78 19.71 8.41
N GLY A 23 20.14 20.57 7.61
CA GLY A 23 19.34 20.18 6.45
C GLY A 23 17.89 19.80 6.77
N ALA A 24 17.45 19.94 8.02
CA ALA A 24 16.07 19.73 8.43
C ALA A 24 15.09 20.65 7.68
N THR A 25 14.05 20.06 7.11
CA THR A 25 12.96 20.77 6.43
C THR A 25 11.66 20.59 7.22
N PRO A 26 10.95 21.68 7.57
CA PRO A 26 9.69 21.60 8.30
C PRO A 26 8.57 21.03 7.42
N VAL A 27 7.74 20.19 8.00
CA VAL A 27 6.52 19.63 7.40
C VAL A 27 5.35 19.95 8.31
N SER A 28 4.35 20.65 7.76
CA SER A 28 3.12 20.99 8.46
C SER A 28 2.03 19.98 8.17
N ILE A 29 1.48 19.36 9.22
CA ILE A 29 0.27 18.54 9.13
C ILE A 29 -0.87 19.38 9.66
N THR A 30 -1.84 19.72 8.80
CA THR A 30 -3.09 20.34 9.24
C THR A 30 -4.06 19.24 9.65
N LYS A 31 -4.52 19.24 10.90
CA LYS A 31 -5.63 18.41 11.37
C LYS A 31 -6.80 19.30 11.78
N PRO A 32 -8.06 18.78 11.76
CA PRO A 32 -9.22 19.53 12.24
C PRO A 32 -9.10 20.04 13.68
N GLU A 33 -8.27 19.37 14.49
CA GLU A 33 -8.13 19.54 15.94
C GLU A 33 -6.88 20.35 16.34
N GLY A 34 -6.16 20.89 15.34
CA GLY A 34 -4.88 21.60 15.54
C GLY A 34 -3.75 20.97 14.74
N GLY A 35 -2.96 21.79 14.06
CA GLY A 35 -1.84 21.34 13.25
C GLY A 35 -0.61 20.95 14.08
N ALA A 36 0.28 20.14 13.50
CA ALA A 36 1.58 19.82 14.07
C ALA A 36 2.68 20.11 13.03
N ILE A 37 3.82 20.62 13.50
CA ILE A 37 5.02 20.79 12.67
C ILE A 37 6.06 19.79 13.16
N TYR A 38 6.58 18.99 12.24
CA TYR A 38 7.73 18.12 12.47
C TYR A 38 8.80 18.43 11.42
N HIS A 39 10.04 18.00 11.66
CA HIS A 39 11.14 18.24 10.74
C HIS A 39 11.62 16.93 10.13
N THR A 40 12.06 17.00 8.88
CA THR A 40 12.54 15.82 8.15
C THR A 40 13.83 16.10 7.39
N VAL A 41 14.61 15.06 7.14
CA VAL A 41 15.73 15.09 6.19
C VAL A 41 15.58 13.97 5.17
N PRO A 42 16.01 14.18 3.90
CA PRO A 42 16.10 13.10 2.93
C PRO A 42 17.07 12.02 3.39
N LEU A 43 16.65 10.76 3.28
CA LEU A 43 17.52 9.62 3.56
C LEU A 43 18.69 9.56 2.57
N ALA A 44 18.50 9.98 1.32
CA ALA A 44 19.61 10.15 0.38
C ALA A 44 20.44 11.38 0.75
N HIS A 45 21.73 11.20 1.01
CA HIS A 45 22.66 12.31 1.19
C HIS A 45 22.80 13.09 -0.13
N PRO A 46 22.70 14.43 -0.12
CA PRO A 46 22.70 15.24 -1.35
C PRO A 46 23.99 15.06 -2.17
N ASP A 47 25.15 15.03 -1.51
CA ASP A 47 26.44 15.00 -2.21
C ASP A 47 26.86 13.60 -2.66
N THR A 48 26.53 12.56 -1.88
CA THR A 48 27.04 11.21 -2.12
C THR A 48 25.99 10.24 -2.65
N GLY A 49 24.70 10.61 -2.58
CA GLY A 49 23.56 9.74 -2.88
C GLY A 49 23.41 8.54 -1.93
N LYS A 50 24.32 8.36 -0.96
CA LYS A 50 24.29 7.28 0.02
C LYS A 50 23.15 7.50 0.99
N ARG A 51 22.56 6.40 1.49
CA ARG A 51 21.54 6.49 2.52
C ARG A 51 22.15 6.88 3.87
N ARG A 52 21.41 7.67 4.65
CA ARG A 52 21.75 8.09 6.01
C ARG A 52 21.49 6.99 7.05
N ASP A 53 20.61 6.05 6.74
CA ASP A 53 20.28 4.93 7.62
C ASP A 53 21.26 3.75 7.49
N ALA A 54 21.14 2.76 8.37
CA ALA A 54 21.99 1.57 8.37
C ALA A 54 21.70 0.57 7.22
N ARG A 55 20.93 0.97 6.20
CA ARG A 55 20.61 0.11 5.06
C ARG A 55 21.84 -0.05 4.15
N PRO A 56 21.94 -1.19 3.42
CA PRO A 56 22.98 -1.36 2.42
C PRO A 56 22.97 -0.25 1.36
N GLN A 57 24.14 0.14 0.87
CA GLN A 57 24.30 1.25 -0.09
C GLN A 57 23.53 1.04 -1.42
N TRP A 58 23.25 -0.20 -1.80
CA TRP A 58 22.49 -0.50 -3.02
C TRP A 58 20.99 -0.18 -2.90
N VAL A 59 20.48 0.03 -1.69
CA VAL A 59 19.10 0.45 -1.46
C VAL A 59 18.99 1.93 -1.84
N ALA A 60 18.08 2.28 -2.75
CA ALA A 60 17.89 3.66 -3.16
C ALA A 60 17.23 4.48 -2.03
N GLY A 61 17.68 5.71 -1.79
CA GLY A 61 16.99 6.68 -0.90
C GLY A 61 15.92 7.53 -1.61
N THR A 62 15.73 7.31 -2.91
CA THR A 62 14.77 8.01 -3.75
C THR A 62 14.27 7.09 -4.85
N PHE A 63 12.96 7.10 -5.12
CA PHE A 63 12.35 6.31 -6.19
C PHE A 63 11.74 7.21 -7.28
N PRO A 64 12.28 7.20 -8.52
CA PRO A 64 11.67 7.91 -9.63
C PRO A 64 10.39 7.23 -10.09
N LEU A 65 9.46 8.00 -10.66
CA LEU A 65 8.21 7.49 -11.25
C LEU A 65 7.41 6.57 -10.30
N PHE A 66 7.37 6.92 -9.01
CA PHE A 66 6.74 6.10 -8.00
C PHE A 66 5.22 6.01 -8.22
N PRO A 67 4.64 4.80 -8.30
CA PRO A 67 3.21 4.60 -8.45
C PRO A 67 2.51 4.66 -7.09
N VAL A 68 1.68 5.68 -6.88
CA VAL A 68 0.86 5.84 -5.69
C VAL A 68 -0.50 5.19 -5.91
N VAL A 69 -0.90 4.29 -5.02
CA VAL A 69 -2.26 3.76 -4.93
C VAL A 69 -3.10 4.75 -4.13
N ARG A 70 -4.14 5.33 -4.73
CA ARG A 70 -5.04 6.31 -4.10
C ARG A 70 -6.44 5.74 -3.92
N LEU A 71 -7.05 6.06 -2.80
CA LEU A 71 -8.43 5.75 -2.46
C LEU A 71 -9.41 6.67 -3.19
N ALA A 72 -10.70 6.36 -3.08
CA ALA A 72 -11.78 7.10 -3.73
C ALA A 72 -11.85 8.58 -3.33
N ASP A 73 -11.51 8.90 -2.08
CA ASP A 73 -11.40 10.26 -1.53
C ASP A 73 -10.11 10.99 -1.97
N GLY A 74 -9.22 10.29 -2.68
CA GLY A 74 -7.96 10.80 -3.16
C GLY A 74 -6.79 10.65 -2.17
N ALA A 75 -7.01 10.17 -0.96
CA ALA A 75 -5.95 9.87 0.00
C ALA A 75 -5.08 8.70 -0.50
N PRO A 76 -3.79 8.65 -0.15
CA PRO A 76 -2.96 7.48 -0.43
C PRO A 76 -3.42 6.30 0.42
N TRP A 77 -3.54 5.11 -0.18
CA TRP A 77 -3.76 3.88 0.59
C TRP A 77 -2.45 3.52 1.30
N ALA A 78 -2.32 3.89 2.57
CA ALA A 78 -1.07 3.85 3.31
C ALA A 78 -0.38 2.48 3.20
N GLU A 79 -1.09 1.39 3.49
CA GLU A 79 -0.50 0.06 3.57
C GLU A 79 -0.05 -0.46 2.19
N ALA A 80 -0.83 -0.21 1.15
CA ALA A 80 -0.45 -0.56 -0.22
C ALA A 80 0.81 0.19 -0.66
N ASN A 81 0.91 1.48 -0.32
CA ASN A 81 2.08 2.29 -0.70
C ASN A 81 3.33 1.94 0.12
N VAL A 82 3.19 1.66 1.42
CA VAL A 82 4.31 1.17 2.25
C VAL A 82 4.81 -0.18 1.74
N TRP A 83 3.91 -1.09 1.36
CA TRP A 83 4.31 -2.36 0.76
C TRP A 83 5.08 -2.18 -0.55
N LEU A 84 4.67 -1.25 -1.41
CA LEU A 84 5.39 -0.92 -2.64
C LEU A 84 6.80 -0.41 -2.34
N ILE A 85 6.97 0.45 -1.33
CA ILE A 85 8.27 0.96 -0.89
C ILE A 85 9.14 -0.19 -0.40
N ASP A 86 8.65 -1.04 0.49
CA ASP A 86 9.39 -2.20 1.02
C ASP A 86 9.85 -3.16 -0.10
N MET A 87 8.96 -3.46 -1.05
CA MET A 87 9.32 -4.27 -2.21
C MET A 87 10.35 -3.61 -3.13
N MET A 88 10.39 -2.28 -3.22
CA MET A 88 11.42 -1.56 -3.97
C MET A 88 12.75 -1.55 -3.22
N GLU A 89 12.73 -1.31 -1.91
CA GLU A 89 13.93 -1.32 -1.05
C GLU A 89 14.62 -2.69 -1.00
N SER A 90 13.88 -3.79 -1.23
CA SER A 90 14.45 -5.14 -1.33
C SER A 90 15.13 -5.44 -2.67
N LYS A 91 15.21 -4.48 -3.60
CA LYS A 91 15.81 -4.66 -4.94
C LYS A 91 16.92 -3.63 -5.20
N SER A 92 18.02 -4.09 -5.78
CA SER A 92 19.12 -3.22 -6.23
C SER A 92 18.76 -2.37 -7.45
N SER A 93 17.90 -2.88 -8.33
CA SER A 93 17.42 -2.16 -9.52
C SER A 93 15.92 -2.42 -9.73
N PRO A 94 15.04 -1.68 -9.04
CA PRO A 94 13.61 -1.87 -9.14
C PRO A 94 13.07 -1.35 -10.49
N ASN A 95 12.36 -2.20 -11.24
CA ASN A 95 11.68 -1.79 -12.48
C ASN A 95 10.33 -1.13 -12.18
N MET A 96 10.25 0.19 -12.38
CA MET A 96 9.05 0.99 -12.06
C MET A 96 7.79 0.55 -12.82
N LEU A 97 7.91 -0.01 -14.04
CA LEU A 97 6.75 -0.54 -14.77
C LEU A 97 6.14 -1.76 -14.09
N THR A 98 6.98 -2.60 -13.47
CA THR A 98 6.51 -3.73 -12.65
C THR A 98 5.72 -3.25 -11.45
N PHE A 99 6.22 -2.23 -10.74
CA PHE A 99 5.53 -1.66 -9.59
C PHE A 99 4.27 -0.90 -9.96
N ALA A 100 4.26 -0.22 -11.12
CA ALA A 100 3.05 0.39 -11.66
C ALA A 100 1.97 -0.66 -11.93
N SER A 101 2.35 -1.79 -12.53
CA SER A 101 1.42 -2.91 -12.78
C SER A 101 0.88 -3.52 -11.48
N ILE A 102 1.73 -3.66 -10.44
CA ILE A 102 1.30 -4.13 -9.11
C ILE A 102 0.34 -3.12 -8.47
N ALA A 103 0.63 -1.83 -8.54
CA ALA A 103 -0.25 -0.78 -8.04
C ALA A 103 -1.61 -0.79 -8.76
N ASP A 104 -1.64 -1.00 -10.09
CA ASP A 104 -2.89 -1.15 -10.84
C ASP A 104 -3.69 -2.39 -10.42
N ASP A 105 -3.02 -3.48 -10.06
CA ASP A 105 -3.68 -4.68 -9.52
C ASP A 105 -4.30 -4.44 -8.15
N LEU A 106 -3.61 -3.68 -7.27
CA LEU A 106 -4.14 -3.27 -5.97
C LEU A 106 -5.30 -2.29 -6.12
N VAL A 107 -5.26 -1.37 -7.08
CA VAL A 107 -6.38 -0.48 -7.41
C VAL A 107 -7.60 -1.28 -7.86
N ALA A 108 -7.41 -2.28 -8.74
CA ALA A 108 -8.52 -3.13 -9.18
C ALA A 108 -9.15 -3.89 -8.00
N PHE A 109 -8.33 -4.38 -7.07
CA PHE A 109 -8.82 -4.98 -5.84
C PHE A 109 -9.58 -3.97 -4.97
N ARG A 110 -9.01 -2.78 -4.76
CA ARG A 110 -9.65 -1.77 -3.92
C ARG A 110 -11.00 -1.32 -4.47
N ARG A 111 -11.10 -1.10 -5.78
CA ARG A 111 -12.36 -0.76 -6.46
C ARG A 111 -13.42 -1.83 -6.20
N TYR A 112 -13.08 -3.10 -6.39
CA TYR A 112 -14.02 -4.19 -6.11
C TYR A 112 -14.52 -4.16 -4.66
N LEU A 113 -13.64 -3.90 -3.69
CA LEU A 113 -14.06 -3.83 -2.29
C LEU A 113 -14.94 -2.62 -2.00
N ASP A 114 -14.59 -1.45 -2.55
CA ASP A 114 -15.38 -0.22 -2.41
C ASP A 114 -16.78 -0.42 -3.03
N ASP A 115 -16.87 -1.01 -4.23
CA ASP A 115 -18.12 -1.25 -4.95
C ASP A 115 -19.03 -2.24 -4.20
N GLU A 116 -18.45 -3.22 -3.50
CA GLU A 116 -19.19 -4.25 -2.75
C GLU A 116 -19.39 -3.90 -1.27
N GLY A 117 -18.86 -2.76 -0.79
CA GLY A 117 -18.90 -2.37 0.62
C GLY A 117 -18.16 -3.34 1.54
N ILE A 118 -17.04 -3.91 1.08
CA ILE A 118 -16.27 -4.92 1.83
C ILE A 118 -15.09 -4.27 2.56
N GLU A 119 -15.09 -4.40 3.89
CA GLU A 119 -13.97 -3.97 4.72
C GLU A 119 -12.74 -4.87 4.53
N TRP A 120 -11.69 -4.31 3.93
CA TRP A 120 -10.49 -5.04 3.49
C TRP A 120 -9.65 -5.63 4.65
N LEU A 121 -9.74 -5.05 5.85
CA LEU A 121 -9.04 -5.55 7.05
C LEU A 121 -9.89 -6.51 7.90
N THR A 122 -11.15 -6.71 7.54
CA THR A 122 -12.06 -7.58 8.31
C THR A 122 -11.99 -9.00 7.77
N PHE A 123 -11.71 -9.97 8.64
CA PHE A 123 -11.60 -11.38 8.28
C PHE A 123 -12.63 -12.24 9.02
N PRO A 124 -13.85 -12.37 8.48
CA PRO A 124 -14.89 -13.18 9.09
C PRO A 124 -14.46 -14.65 9.24
N VAL A 125 -15.09 -15.32 10.21
CA VAL A 125 -14.94 -16.77 10.43
C VAL A 125 -15.30 -17.54 9.16
N ASN A 126 -16.39 -17.14 8.49
CA ASN A 126 -16.76 -17.70 7.21
C ASN A 126 -15.77 -17.28 6.12
N LYS A 127 -14.93 -18.22 5.67
CA LYS A 127 -13.90 -17.98 4.64
C LYS A 127 -14.47 -17.37 3.36
N ARG A 128 -15.70 -17.72 2.96
CA ARG A 128 -16.32 -17.22 1.72
C ARG A 128 -16.64 -15.72 1.77
N GLN A 129 -16.75 -15.16 2.98
CA GLN A 129 -16.99 -13.73 3.20
C GLN A 129 -15.70 -12.92 3.33
N ARG A 130 -14.53 -13.57 3.38
CA ARG A 130 -13.26 -12.85 3.47
C ARG A 130 -12.99 -12.06 2.19
N PRO A 131 -12.39 -10.86 2.28
CA PRO A 131 -12.14 -9.99 1.13
C PRO A 131 -11.43 -10.69 -0.03
N THR A 132 -10.41 -11.50 0.28
CA THR A 132 -9.62 -12.24 -0.72
C THR A 132 -10.42 -13.33 -1.44
N TYR A 133 -11.33 -14.00 -0.75
CA TYR A 133 -12.17 -15.06 -1.33
C TYR A 133 -13.29 -14.46 -2.18
N ARG A 134 -13.92 -13.38 -1.71
CA ARG A 134 -14.91 -12.61 -2.45
C ARG A 134 -14.34 -12.10 -3.77
N TYR A 135 -13.17 -11.47 -3.72
CA TYR A 135 -12.48 -11.01 -4.93
C TYR A 135 -12.04 -12.15 -5.85
N SER A 136 -11.58 -13.28 -5.30
CA SER A 136 -11.24 -14.45 -6.11
C SER A 136 -12.46 -15.00 -6.85
N ALA A 137 -13.65 -14.98 -6.23
CA ALA A 137 -14.89 -15.40 -6.89
C ALA A 137 -15.30 -14.42 -7.99
N SER A 138 -15.25 -13.10 -7.74
CA SER A 138 -15.62 -12.10 -8.75
C SER A 138 -14.69 -12.13 -9.98
N ILE A 139 -13.38 -12.26 -9.76
CA ILE A 139 -12.41 -12.40 -10.85
C ILE A 139 -12.68 -13.66 -11.68
N LYS A 140 -13.05 -14.78 -11.05
CA LYS A 140 -13.36 -16.02 -11.79
C LYS A 140 -14.59 -15.85 -12.67
N LEU A 141 -15.63 -15.17 -12.18
CA LEU A 141 -16.82 -14.85 -12.96
C LEU A 141 -16.48 -13.94 -14.14
N ALA A 142 -15.68 -12.89 -13.93
CA ALA A 142 -15.24 -12.00 -15.01
C ALA A 142 -14.43 -12.75 -16.10
N VAL A 143 -13.64 -13.76 -15.71
CA VAL A 143 -12.94 -14.63 -16.68
C VAL A 143 -13.93 -15.49 -17.46
N GLN A 144 -14.91 -16.10 -16.80
CA GLN A 144 -15.94 -16.92 -17.44
C GLN A 144 -16.81 -16.09 -18.40
N ALA A 145 -17.05 -14.82 -18.07
CA ALA A 145 -17.77 -13.86 -18.91
C ALA A 145 -16.92 -13.30 -20.07
N GLY A 146 -15.61 -13.59 -20.14
CA GLY A 146 -14.71 -13.07 -21.16
C GLY A 146 -14.28 -11.61 -20.96
N GLU A 147 -14.67 -10.98 -19.85
CA GLU A 147 -14.35 -9.58 -19.50
C GLU A 147 -12.91 -9.43 -18.99
N LEU A 148 -12.31 -10.53 -18.52
CA LEU A 148 -10.97 -10.56 -17.96
C LEU A 148 -10.19 -11.77 -18.49
N SER A 149 -8.97 -11.57 -18.97
CA SER A 149 -8.15 -12.70 -19.39
C SER A 149 -7.67 -13.53 -18.19
N PRO A 150 -7.52 -14.86 -18.34
CA PRO A 150 -6.99 -15.72 -17.27
C PRO A 150 -5.61 -15.27 -16.75
N GLY A 151 -4.76 -14.74 -17.64
CA GLY A 151 -3.44 -14.22 -17.27
C GLY A 151 -3.51 -12.98 -16.36
N VAL A 152 -4.40 -12.03 -16.68
CA VAL A 152 -4.61 -10.84 -15.85
C VAL A 152 -5.26 -11.22 -14.51
N ALA A 153 -6.23 -12.13 -14.51
CA ALA A 153 -6.85 -12.67 -13.31
C ALA A 153 -5.81 -13.27 -12.34
N ARG A 154 -4.92 -14.14 -12.85
CA ARG A 154 -3.84 -14.76 -12.07
C ARG A 154 -2.89 -13.70 -11.52
N ARG A 155 -2.51 -12.72 -12.34
CA ARG A 155 -1.60 -11.62 -11.94
C ARG A 155 -2.21 -10.79 -10.80
N ARG A 156 -3.47 -10.35 -10.94
CA ARG A 156 -4.22 -9.59 -9.93
C ARG A 156 -4.31 -10.33 -8.61
N MET A 157 -4.76 -11.59 -8.63
CA MET A 157 -4.85 -12.40 -7.42
C MET A 157 -3.48 -12.64 -6.78
N GLY A 158 -2.44 -12.84 -7.60
CA GLY A 158 -1.07 -12.96 -7.11
C GLY A 158 -0.60 -11.71 -6.35
N ALA A 159 -0.91 -10.51 -6.85
CA ALA A 159 -0.59 -9.27 -6.15
C ALA A 159 -1.31 -9.16 -4.80
N VAL A 160 -2.62 -9.43 -4.77
CA VAL A 160 -3.43 -9.41 -3.53
C VAL A 160 -2.91 -10.40 -2.49
N VAL A 161 -2.59 -11.63 -2.90
CA VAL A 161 -2.06 -12.65 -1.97
C VAL A 161 -0.72 -12.21 -1.37
N ARG A 162 0.20 -11.66 -2.19
CA ARG A 162 1.48 -11.17 -1.68
C ARG A 162 1.30 -9.97 -0.75
N PHE A 163 0.37 -9.07 -1.06
CA PHE A 163 0.03 -7.93 -0.21
C PHE A 163 -0.43 -8.37 1.19
N TYR A 164 -1.38 -9.29 1.27
CA TYR A 164 -1.86 -9.79 2.57
C TYR A 164 -0.81 -10.61 3.32
N ARG A 165 0.05 -11.36 2.61
CA ARG A 165 1.18 -12.05 3.26
C ARG A 165 2.12 -11.06 3.92
N TRP A 166 2.50 -10.00 3.19
CA TRP A 166 3.34 -8.94 3.73
C TRP A 166 2.69 -8.23 4.92
N LEU A 167 1.39 -7.95 4.87
CA LEU A 167 0.67 -7.38 6.01
C LEU A 167 0.81 -8.26 7.26
N MET A 168 0.60 -9.56 7.11
CA MET A 168 0.62 -10.51 8.23
C MET A 168 2.01 -10.75 8.83
N THR A 169 3.09 -10.58 8.06
CA THR A 169 4.45 -10.86 8.52
C THR A 169 5.23 -9.60 8.90
N GLU A 170 5.20 -8.58 8.05
CA GLU A 170 6.08 -7.41 8.16
C GLU A 170 5.39 -6.20 8.78
N ALA A 171 4.10 -5.98 8.49
CA ALA A 171 3.39 -4.78 8.96
C ALA A 171 2.88 -4.89 10.41
N ALA A 172 3.27 -5.95 11.15
CA ALA A 172 2.74 -6.31 12.47
C ALA A 172 1.19 -6.33 12.52
N PHE A 173 0.54 -6.55 11.38
CA PHE A 173 -0.92 -6.51 11.29
C PHE A 173 -1.54 -7.71 12.01
N ARG A 174 -2.46 -7.43 12.93
CA ARG A 174 -3.35 -8.44 13.54
C ARG A 174 -4.72 -8.34 12.89
N ALA A 175 -5.12 -9.40 12.18
CA ALA A 175 -6.47 -9.49 11.63
C ALA A 175 -7.51 -9.41 12.75
N TYR A 176 -8.44 -8.47 12.63
CA TYR A 176 -9.62 -8.46 13.51
C TYR A 176 -10.56 -9.57 13.06
N SER A 177 -10.71 -10.59 13.92
CA SER A 177 -11.78 -11.57 13.78
C SER A 177 -13.03 -11.00 14.43
N THR A 178 -14.06 -10.67 13.65
CA THR A 178 -15.40 -10.43 14.18
C THR A 178 -15.99 -11.77 14.60
N THR A 179 -15.92 -12.08 15.88
CA THR A 179 -16.82 -13.06 16.50
C THR A 179 -18.18 -12.36 16.61
N PRO A 180 -19.28 -12.90 16.08
CA PRO A 180 -20.59 -12.37 16.42
C PRO A 180 -20.75 -12.56 17.93
N GLU A 181 -20.98 -11.47 18.66
CA GLU A 181 -21.41 -11.56 20.05
C GLU A 181 -22.63 -12.48 20.09
N ARG A 182 -22.49 -13.63 20.77
CA ARG A 182 -23.68 -14.41 21.11
C ARG A 182 -24.46 -13.56 22.09
N GLY A 183 -25.54 -12.94 21.61
CA GLY A 183 -26.55 -12.38 22.47
C GLY A 183 -26.95 -13.42 23.51
N PHE A 184 -26.61 -13.15 24.77
CA PHE A 184 -27.23 -13.81 25.89
C PHE A 184 -28.66 -13.28 25.94
N HIS A 185 -29.59 -14.02 25.35
CA HIS A 185 -30.98 -13.94 25.75
C HIS A 185 -31.10 -14.69 27.07
N ALA A 186 -31.37 -13.96 28.14
CA ALA A 186 -31.98 -14.44 29.36
C ALA A 186 -33.32 -13.72 29.52
#